data_AF-A0A2T4X525-F1
#
_entry.id   AF-A0A2T4X525-F1
#
_cell.length_a   1.000
_cell.length_b   1.000
_cell.length_c   1.000
_cell.angle_alpha   90.00
_cell.angle_beta   90.00
_cell.angle_gamma   90.00
#
_symmetry.space_group_name_H-M   'P 1'
#
loop_
_entity.id
_entity.type
_entity.pdbx_description
1 polymer ?
#
loop_
_entity_poly.entity_id
_entity_poly.type
_entity_poly.pdbx_seq_one_letter_code
_entity_poly.pdbx_strand_id
1 'polypeptide(L)'
;MTIYGVALLSFCFLAGKLLGNLLGVLLHINGDVGGVGFAMLLLIFSNAWLRRKGWLQPATTNGILFWTSMYIPIIVAMSATQNVRAAITGGPVALVVGIIATLAAFLLVPLIAKIGKTATPTTTDDQ
;
A
#
# COMPACT_ATOMS: atom_id res chain seq x y z
N MET A 1 -13.02 20.08 6.45
CA MET A 1 -13.67 18.97 7.18
C MET A 1 -13.04 17.65 6.80
N THR A 2 -12.82 16.75 7.77
CA THR A 2 -12.20 15.41 7.59
C THR A 2 -12.89 14.52 6.55
N ILE A 3 -14.18 14.76 6.29
CA ILE A 3 -15.01 14.03 5.32
C ILE A 3 -14.42 14.07 3.89
N TYR A 4 -13.82 15.18 3.46
CA TYR A 4 -13.25 15.28 2.11
C TYR A 4 -12.06 14.34 1.90
N GLY A 5 -11.18 14.20 2.91
CA GLY A 5 -10.05 13.28 2.85
C GLY A 5 -10.50 11.82 2.82
N VAL A 6 -11.51 11.48 3.64
CA VAL A 6 -12.08 10.12 3.67
C VAL A 6 -12.80 9.80 2.35
N ALA A 7 -13.57 10.74 1.79
CA ALA A 7 -14.25 10.54 0.51
C ALA A 7 -13.25 10.29 -0.63
N LEU A 8 -12.15 11.06 -0.67
CA LEU A 8 -11.09 10.86 -1.66
C LEU A 8 -10.42 9.49 -1.50
N LEU A 9 -10.10 9.09 -0.27
CA LEU A 9 -9.49 7.79 0.04
C LEU A 9 -10.39 6.64 -0.40
N SER A 10 -11.67 6.67 -0.03
CA SER A 10 -12.66 5.66 -0.40
C SER A 10 -12.88 5.59 -1.91
N PHE A 11 -12.92 6.74 -2.60
CA PHE A 11 -13.03 6.79 -4.05
C PHE A 11 -11.82 6.15 -4.74
N CYS A 12 -10.60 6.52 -4.32
CA CYS A 12 -9.38 5.94 -4.88
C CYS A 12 -9.29 4.44 -4.59
N PHE A 13 -9.68 4.00 -3.40
CA PHE A 13 -9.73 2.59 -3.02
C PHE A 13 -10.71 1.80 -3.89
N LEU A 14 -11.94 2.29 -4.05
CA LEU A 14 -12.96 1.62 -4.85
C LEU A 14 -12.56 1.54 -6.34
N ALA A 15 -12.03 2.63 -6.89
CA ALA A 15 -11.54 2.66 -8.27
C ALA A 15 -10.34 1.72 -8.48
N GLY A 16 -9.39 1.69 -7.55
CA GLY A 16 -8.25 0.77 -7.59
C GLY A 16 -8.68 -0.69 -7.47
N LYS A 17 -9.63 -0.99 -6.58
CA LYS A 17 -10.25 -2.32 -6.44
C LYS A 17 -10.93 -2.78 -7.72
N LEU A 18 -11.68 -1.89 -8.38
CA LEU A 18 -12.34 -2.18 -9.65
C LEU A 18 -11.30 -2.52 -10.74
N LEU A 19 -10.23 -1.72 -10.85
CA LEU A 19 -9.15 -1.95 -11.81
C LEU A 19 -8.41 -3.26 -11.53
N GLY A 20 -8.06 -3.53 -10.27
CA GLY A 20 -7.36 -4.76 -9.88
C GLY A 20 -8.17 -6.03 -10.14
N ASN A 21 -9.49 -5.97 -9.96
CA ASN A 21 -10.37 -7.09 -10.25
C ASN A 21 -10.58 -7.28 -11.76
N LEU A 22 -10.71 -6.19 -12.52
CA LEU A 22 -10.78 -6.25 -14.00
C LEU A 22 -9.50 -6.87 -14.58
N LEU A 23 -8.34 -6.51 -14.03
CA LEU A 23 -7.06 -7.09 -14.42
C LEU A 23 -6.96 -8.56 -14.02
N GLY A 24 -7.50 -8.95 -12.86
CA GLY A 24 -7.62 -10.34 -12.44
C GLY A 24 -8.41 -11.20 -13.42
N VAL A 25 -9.57 -10.70 -13.86
CA VAL A 25 -10.39 -11.38 -14.89
C VAL A 25 -9.62 -11.51 -16.21
N LEU A 26 -8.93 -10.45 -16.65
CA LEU A 26 -8.17 -10.47 -17.90
C LEU A 26 -7.00 -11.46 -17.86
N LEU A 27 -6.34 -11.59 -16.71
CA LEU A 27 -5.25 -12.54 -16.47
C LEU A 27 -5.75 -13.95 -16.09
N HIS A 28 -7.06 -14.19 -16.06
CA HIS A 28 -7.67 -15.44 -15.58
C HIS A 28 -7.24 -15.85 -14.16
N ILE A 29 -6.95 -14.86 -13.30
CA ILE A 29 -6.62 -15.07 -11.90
C ILE A 29 -7.91 -14.89 -11.09
N ASN A 30 -8.22 -15.86 -10.23
CA ASN A 30 -9.36 -15.80 -9.32
C ASN A 30 -9.07 -14.87 -8.13
N GLY A 31 -9.00 -13.56 -8.38
CA GLY A 31 -8.82 -12.58 -7.31
C GLY A 31 -8.37 -11.20 -7.76
N ASP A 32 -8.18 -10.35 -6.75
CA ASP A 32 -7.68 -8.98 -6.89
C ASP A 32 -6.18 -8.99 -7.22
N VAL A 33 -5.82 -8.48 -8.41
CA VAL A 33 -4.43 -8.37 -8.84
C VAL A 33 -3.95 -6.93 -8.61
N GLY A 34 -3.54 -6.63 -7.38
CA GLY A 34 -2.88 -5.37 -7.06
C GLY A 34 -3.80 -4.15 -6.95
N GLY A 35 -5.09 -4.32 -6.69
CA GLY A 35 -6.07 -3.24 -6.57
C GLY A 35 -5.70 -2.19 -5.52
N VAL A 36 -5.04 -2.60 -4.43
CA VAL A 36 -4.49 -1.66 -3.43
C VAL A 36 -3.36 -0.79 -4.00
N GLY A 37 -2.49 -1.36 -4.83
CA GLY A 37 -1.42 -0.62 -5.51
C GLY A 37 -1.99 0.40 -6.49
N PHE A 38 -3.00 0.00 -7.28
CA PHE A 38 -3.72 0.93 -8.16
C PHE A 38 -4.39 2.05 -7.40
N ALA A 39 -5.01 1.75 -6.25
CA ALA A 39 -5.59 2.76 -5.37
C ALA A 39 -4.52 3.75 -4.86
N MET A 40 -3.34 3.26 -4.48
CA MET A 40 -2.24 4.10 -4.00
C MET A 40 -1.71 5.04 -5.09
N LEU A 41 -1.57 4.55 -6.32
CA LEU A 41 -1.20 5.38 -7.46
C LEU A 41 -2.29 6.43 -7.78
N LEU A 42 -3.56 6.04 -7.83
CA LEU A 42 -4.65 6.98 -8.03
C LEU A 42 -4.70 8.07 -6.95
N LEU A 43 -4.42 7.71 -5.70
CA LEU A 43 -4.34 8.64 -4.60
C LEU A 43 -3.16 9.61 -4.78
N ILE A 44 -1.96 9.13 -5.14
CA ILE A 44 -0.79 10.00 -5.36
C ILE A 44 -1.09 11.03 -6.47
N PHE A 45 -1.69 10.59 -7.59
CA PHE A 45 -2.03 11.47 -8.70
C PHE A 45 -3.13 12.46 -8.34
N SER A 46 -4.20 12.00 -7.69
CA SER A 46 -5.31 12.86 -7.27
C SER A 46 -4.86 13.89 -6.24
N ASN A 47 -4.04 13.50 -5.28
CA ASN A 47 -3.45 14.39 -4.30
C ASN A 47 -2.53 15.44 -4.95
N ALA A 48 -1.68 15.02 -5.89
CA ALA A 48 -0.81 15.94 -6.64
C ALA A 48 -1.62 16.95 -7.48
N TRP A 49 -2.69 16.51 -8.12
CA TRP A 49 -3.57 17.36 -8.91
C TRP A 49 -4.34 18.37 -8.03
N LEU A 50 -4.88 17.91 -6.91
CA LEU A 50 -5.60 18.77 -5.95
C LEU A 50 -4.67 19.80 -5.29
N ARG A 51 -3.38 19.43 -5.08
CA ARG A 51 -2.32 20.35 -4.64
C ARG A 51 -2.07 21.47 -5.64
N ARG A 52 -1.91 21.12 -6.92
CA ARG A 52 -1.65 22.10 -7.99
C ARG A 52 -2.80 23.08 -8.19
N LYS A 53 -4.05 22.63 -7.97
CA LYS A 53 -5.25 23.47 -8.08
C LYS A 53 -5.48 24.37 -6.87
N GLY A 54 -4.63 24.30 -5.83
CA GLY A 54 -4.78 25.07 -4.58
C GLY A 54 -5.97 24.63 -3.72
N TRP A 55 -6.58 23.48 -4.03
CA TRP A 55 -7.75 22.94 -3.32
C TRP A 55 -7.36 21.97 -2.20
N LEU A 56 -6.05 21.78 -1.95
CA LEU A 56 -5.56 21.10 -0.76
C LEU A 56 -5.76 22.00 0.46
N GLN A 57 -6.99 22.01 0.96
CA GLN A 57 -7.26 22.51 2.29
C GLN A 57 -6.57 21.57 3.31
N PRO A 58 -6.03 22.10 4.43
CA PRO A 58 -5.50 21.29 5.55
C PRO A 58 -6.49 20.20 6.03
N ALA A 59 -7.77 20.44 5.79
CA ALA A 59 -8.88 19.51 5.99
C ALA A 59 -8.74 18.14 5.30
N THR A 60 -8.20 18.09 4.07
CA THR A 60 -8.07 16.82 3.31
C THR A 60 -6.99 15.95 3.93
N THR A 61 -5.87 16.55 4.35
CA THR A 61 -4.78 15.87 5.07
C THR A 61 -5.28 15.30 6.40
N ASN A 62 -6.11 16.03 7.14
CA ASN A 62 -6.68 15.55 8.41
C ASN A 62 -7.56 14.30 8.23
N GLY A 63 -8.28 14.17 7.12
CA GLY A 63 -9.07 12.97 6.83
C GLY A 63 -8.22 11.73 6.54
N ILE A 64 -7.05 11.91 5.93
CA ILE A 64 -6.10 10.82 5.67
C ILE A 64 -5.37 10.41 6.96
N LEU A 65 -5.00 11.40 7.79
CA LEU A 65 -4.41 11.17 9.11
C LEU A 65 -5.38 10.45 10.06
N PHE A 66 -6.68 10.77 9.97
CA PHE A 66 -7.72 10.05 10.71
C PHE A 66 -7.68 8.54 10.44
N TRP A 67 -7.57 8.12 9.17
CA TRP A 67 -7.44 6.69 8.82
C TRP A 67 -6.14 6.06 9.32
N THR A 68 -5.06 6.83 9.35
CA THR A 68 -3.78 6.37 9.90
C THR A 68 -3.90 6.09 11.41
N SER A 69 -4.68 6.89 12.15
CA SER A 69 -4.96 6.63 13.56
C SER A 69 -5.75 5.34 13.79
N MET A 70 -6.54 4.91 12.80
CA MET A 70 -7.32 3.66 12.83
C MET A 70 -6.53 2.44 12.32
N TYR A 71 -5.24 2.60 11.98
CA TYR A 71 -4.42 1.54 11.39
C TYR A 71 -4.32 0.28 12.27
N ILE A 72 -4.12 0.44 13.59
CA ILE A 72 -3.96 -0.69 14.51
C ILE A 72 -5.19 -1.62 14.50
N PRO A 73 -6.43 -1.15 14.75
CA PRO A 73 -7.62 -2.00 14.63
C PRO A 73 -7.79 -2.69 13.28
N ILE A 74 -7.48 -2.00 12.17
CA ILE A 74 -7.66 -2.53 10.81
C ILE A 74 -6.71 -3.72 10.57
N ILE A 75 -5.44 -3.60 10.95
CA ILE A 75 -4.49 -4.71 10.83
C ILE A 75 -4.88 -5.87 11.74
N VAL A 76 -5.36 -5.58 12.95
CA VAL A 76 -5.82 -6.62 13.87
C VAL A 76 -6.96 -7.40 13.25
N ALA A 77 -7.94 -6.71 12.64
CA ALA A 77 -9.01 -7.36 11.90
C ALA A 77 -8.49 -8.19 10.71
N MET A 78 -7.54 -7.67 9.94
CA MET A 78 -6.90 -8.41 8.83
C MET A 78 -6.10 -9.62 9.32
N SER A 79 -5.49 -9.55 10.50
CA SER A 79 -4.74 -10.65 11.11
C SER A 79 -5.69 -11.73 11.63
N ALA A 80 -6.84 -11.33 12.17
CA ALA A 80 -7.85 -12.25 12.69
C ALA A 80 -8.51 -13.13 11.60
N THR A 81 -8.50 -12.69 10.34
CA THR A 81 -9.02 -13.51 9.22
C THR A 81 -8.00 -14.53 8.70
N GLN A 82 -6.77 -14.54 9.21
CA GLN A 82 -5.74 -15.49 8.79
C GLN A 82 -6.01 -16.89 9.36
N ASN A 83 -5.75 -17.93 8.56
CA ASN A 83 -6.01 -19.32 8.95
C ASN A 83 -4.85 -19.93 9.76
N VAL A 84 -4.87 -19.72 11.08
CA VAL A 84 -3.85 -20.24 11.99
C VAL A 84 -3.80 -21.78 12.01
N ARG A 85 -4.97 -22.44 11.87
CA ARG A 85 -5.03 -23.90 11.85
C ARG A 85 -4.23 -24.46 10.67
N ALA A 86 -4.44 -23.90 9.47
CA ALA A 86 -3.69 -24.31 8.29
C ALA A 86 -2.18 -24.12 8.48
N ALA A 87 -1.76 -23.01 9.09
CA ALA A 87 -0.35 -22.73 9.38
C ALA A 87 0.27 -23.77 10.33
N ILE A 88 -0.42 -24.16 11.41
CA ILE A 88 0.07 -25.17 12.36
C ILE A 88 0.09 -26.57 11.70
N THR A 89 -0.96 -26.93 10.96
CA THR A 89 -1.04 -28.24 10.29
C THR A 89 -0.05 -28.39 9.14
N GLY A 90 0.45 -27.29 8.58
CA GLY A 90 1.51 -27.30 7.57
C GLY A 90 2.87 -27.79 8.08
N GLY A 91 3.00 -28.02 9.40
CA GLY A 91 4.19 -28.58 10.02
C GLY A 91 5.40 -27.64 10.00
N PRO A 92 6.58 -28.14 10.41
CA PRO A 92 7.81 -27.34 10.51
C PRO A 92 8.25 -26.73 9.16
N VAL A 93 7.91 -27.39 8.05
CA VAL A 93 8.27 -26.95 6.70
C VAL A 93 7.66 -25.60 6.36
N ALA A 94 6.40 -25.34 6.76
CA ALA A 94 5.75 -24.05 6.52
C ALA A 94 6.52 -22.89 7.18
N LEU A 95 7.06 -23.13 8.38
CA LEU A 95 7.85 -22.13 9.12
C LEU A 95 9.21 -21.90 8.45
N VAL A 96 9.92 -22.97 8.07
CA VAL A 96 11.21 -22.86 7.37
C VAL A 96 11.06 -22.12 6.05
N VAL A 97 10.07 -22.47 5.24
CA VAL A 97 9.81 -21.81 3.94
C VAL A 97 9.43 -20.34 4.15
N GLY A 98 8.60 -20.03 5.15
CA GLY A 98 8.24 -18.65 5.48
C GLY A 98 9.47 -17.80 5.83
N ILE A 99 10.37 -18.32 6.67
CA ILE A 99 11.61 -17.63 7.05
C ILE A 99 12.50 -17.42 5.83
N ILE A 100 12.75 -18.47 5.04
CA ILE A 100 13.62 -18.39 3.85
C ILE A 100 13.05 -17.39 2.84
N ALA A 101 11.75 -17.45 2.55
CA ALA A 101 11.10 -16.52 1.64
C ALA A 101 11.20 -15.06 2.13
N THR A 102 11.01 -14.84 3.43
CA THR A 102 11.12 -13.50 4.05
C THR A 102 12.55 -12.97 3.96
N LEU A 103 13.55 -13.79 4.28
CA LEU A 103 14.96 -13.41 4.17
C LEU A 103 15.36 -13.14 2.72
N ALA A 104 14.90 -13.96 1.78
CA ALA A 104 15.14 -13.76 0.36
C ALA A 104 14.54 -12.44 -0.15
N ALA A 105 13.31 -12.12 0.25
CA ALA A 105 12.68 -10.84 -0.06
C ALA A 105 13.48 -9.67 0.53
N PHE A 106 13.93 -9.79 1.78
CA PHE A 106 14.73 -8.77 2.45
C PHE A 106 16.08 -8.54 1.76
N LEU A 107 16.71 -9.60 1.25
CA LEU A 107 17.96 -9.53 0.48
C LEU A 107 17.76 -8.91 -0.91
N LEU A 108 16.57 -9.05 -1.50
CA LEU A 108 16.21 -8.44 -2.77
C LEU A 108 16.00 -6.92 -2.65
N VAL A 109 15.54 -6.41 -1.51
CA VAL A 109 15.36 -4.96 -1.29
C VAL A 109 16.62 -4.14 -1.58
N PRO A 110 17.80 -4.42 -1.00
CA PRO A 110 19.01 -3.66 -1.31
C PRO A 110 19.51 -3.87 -2.74
N LEU A 111 19.26 -5.04 -3.35
CA LEU A 111 19.60 -5.30 -4.75
C LEU A 111 18.79 -4.40 -5.69
N ILE A 112 17.47 -4.30 -5.47
CA ILE A 112 16.58 -3.43 -6.23
C ILE A 112 16.89 -1.96 -5.95
N ALA A 113 17.18 -1.60 -4.69
CA ALA A 113 17.52 -0.22 -4.31
C ALA A 113 18.77 0.30 -5.03
N LYS A 114 19.73 -0.57 -5.39
CA LYS A 114 20.92 -0.17 -6.18
C LYS A 114 20.56 0.27 -7.60
N ILE A 115 19.50 -0.27 -8.19
CA ILE A 115 19.05 0.07 -9.56
C ILE A 115 18.52 1.51 -9.61
N GLY A 116 17.94 2.00 -8.51
CA GLY A 116 17.40 3.36 -8.39
C GLY A 116 18.38 4.43 -7.92
N LYS A 117 19.67 4.10 -7.70
CA LYS A 117 20.69 5.10 -7.34
C LYS A 117 21.07 5.96 -8.56
N THR A 118 20.18 6.86 -8.96
CA THR A 118 20.61 8.13 -9.57
C THR A 118 21.17 8.97 -8.43
N ALA A 119 22.42 9.38 -8.56
CA ALA A 119 23.14 10.17 -7.56
C ALA A 119 22.26 11.31 -7.00
N THR A 120 22.05 11.30 -5.68
CA THR A 120 21.63 12.51 -4.97
C THR A 120 22.76 13.52 -5.11
N PRO A 121 22.52 14.74 -5.64
CA PRO A 121 23.50 15.80 -5.53
C PRO A 121 23.67 16.07 -4.03
N THR A 122 24.89 15.95 -3.55
CA THR A 122 25.32 16.35 -2.23
C THR A 122 24.78 17.75 -1.95
N THR A 123 23.81 17.86 -1.05
CA THR A 123 23.54 19.12 -0.36
C THR A 123 24.80 19.45 0.41
N THR A 124 25.64 20.29 -0.20
CA THR A 124 26.59 21.10 0.54
C THR A 124 25.76 22.17 1.21
N ASP A 125 25.98 22.32 2.51
CA ASP A 125 25.54 23.45 3.32
C ASP A 125 25.60 24.76 2.52
N ASP A 126 24.54 25.58 2.62
CA ASP A 126 24.67 26.98 3.03
C ASP A 126 23.29 27.67 3.06
N GLN A 127 22.97 28.18 4.27
CA GLN A 127 22.04 29.27 4.62
C GLN A 127 20.53 28.96 4.77
#